data_AF-Q5KXJ4-F1
#
_entry.id   AF-Q5KXJ4-F1
#
_cell.length_a   1.000
_cell.length_b   1.000
_cell.length_c   1.000
_cell.angle_alpha   90.00
_cell.angle_beta   90.00
_cell.angle_gamma   90.00
#
_symmetry.space_group_name_H-M   'P 1'
#
loop_
_entity.id
_entity.type
_entity.pdbx_description
1 polymer ?
#
loop_
_entity_poly.entity_id
_entity_poly.type
_entity_poly.pdbx_seq_one_letter_code
_entity_poly.pdbx_strand_id
1 'polypeptide(L)'
;MANTVFIKPRHRVQVKPGAVVTLGQAAQIAAPDGGLIRRLKTIPLYRIQPSDKNIVIIDMMQMIRAVFDVDSSLDVQMIGPSQTIIEVVYEKRKVSTASFVLVWLLLFVGSAMAIMNFHEDVSMQRVHRHLYEMVTGQAVDKPLLLQIPYSLGLGIGMILFFNHWFRKRINEEPSPLEVEMFNYQQSIDQYVILHENKESLRPLDDA
;
A
#
# COMPACT_ATOMS: atom_id res chain seq x y z
N MET A 1 43.52 -1.96 -2.57
CA MET A 1 42.29 -2.72 -2.85
C MET A 1 41.15 -1.74 -2.65
N ALA A 2 40.33 -1.47 -3.67
CA ALA A 2 39.20 -0.55 -3.53
C ALA A 2 38.24 -1.11 -2.47
N ASN A 3 37.94 -0.30 -1.45
CA ASN A 3 36.94 -0.66 -0.44
C ASN A 3 35.57 -0.38 -1.04
N THR A 4 35.06 -1.34 -1.81
CA THR A 4 33.73 -1.23 -2.43
C THR A 4 32.64 -1.31 -1.36
N VAL A 5 31.73 -0.34 -1.40
CA VAL A 5 30.59 -0.23 -0.50
C VAL A 5 29.31 -0.35 -1.33
N PHE A 6 28.50 -1.33 -0.99
CA PHE A 6 27.18 -1.51 -1.60
C PHE A 6 26.12 -0.82 -0.76
N ILE A 7 25.34 0.03 -1.40
CA ILE A 7 24.24 0.76 -0.77
C ILE A 7 22.94 0.40 -1.50
N LYS A 8 22.00 -0.16 -0.75
CA LYS A 8 20.66 -0.49 -1.24
C LYS A 8 19.62 0.39 -0.55
N PRO A 9 19.10 1.44 -1.22
CA PRO A 9 18.05 2.29 -0.67
C PRO A 9 16.82 1.45 -0.31
N ARG A 10 16.18 1.80 0.80
CA ARG A 10 14.89 1.21 1.17
C ARG A 10 13.79 1.88 0.36
N HIS A 11 12.74 1.13 0.05
CA HIS A 11 11.57 1.69 -0.63
C HIS A 11 10.91 2.81 0.19
N ARG A 12 10.73 2.55 1.50
CA ARG A 12 10.05 3.47 2.41
C ARG A 12 10.58 3.36 3.84
N VAL A 13 10.64 4.49 4.54
CA VAL A 13 11.01 4.59 5.96
C VAL A 13 10.06 5.55 6.65
N GLN A 14 9.55 5.16 7.82
CA GLN A 14 8.69 6.00 8.65
C GLN A 14 9.48 6.64 9.77
N VAL A 15 9.34 7.95 9.95
CA VAL A 15 10.04 8.72 10.97
C VAL A 15 9.09 9.65 11.72
N LYS A 16 9.49 10.06 12.92
CA LYS A 16 8.75 11.05 13.71
C LYS A 16 9.09 12.48 13.23
N PRO A 17 8.20 13.46 13.44
CA PRO A 17 8.51 14.87 13.19
C PRO A 17 9.78 15.30 13.92
N GLY A 18 10.64 16.09 13.25
CA GLY A 18 11.89 16.60 13.82
C GLY A 18 13.05 15.59 13.90
N ALA A 19 12.85 14.34 13.48
CA ALA A 19 13.90 13.33 13.47
C ALA A 19 14.98 13.64 12.41
N VAL A 20 16.22 13.24 12.70
CA VAL A 20 17.32 13.23 11.72
C VAL A 20 17.35 11.86 11.07
N VAL A 21 17.20 11.82 9.76
CA VAL A 21 17.27 10.61 8.95
C VAL A 21 18.75 10.32 8.66
N THR A 22 19.21 9.13 9.04
CA THR A 22 20.57 8.68 8.75
C THR A 22 20.63 7.73 7.55
N LEU A 23 21.81 7.58 6.95
CA LEU A 23 22.03 6.65 5.84
C LEU A 23 21.69 5.20 6.22
N GLY A 24 21.94 4.80 7.47
CA GLY A 24 21.57 3.46 7.94
C GLY A 24 20.05 3.23 8.08
N GLN A 25 19.27 4.31 8.23
CA GLN A 25 17.82 4.24 8.21
C GLN A 25 17.31 4.23 6.77
N ALA A 26 17.85 5.09 5.91
CA ALA A 26 17.42 5.22 4.52
C ALA A 26 17.84 4.04 3.63
N ALA A 27 18.98 3.39 3.91
CA ALA A 27 19.54 2.34 3.07
C ALA A 27 20.11 1.17 3.88
N GLN A 28 20.19 0.00 3.24
CA GLN A 28 21.00 -1.12 3.70
C GLN A 28 22.41 -0.96 3.14
N ILE A 29 23.41 -1.20 3.97
CA ILE A 29 24.83 -1.00 3.62
C ILE A 29 25.56 -2.33 3.81
N ALA A 30 26.33 -2.74 2.81
CA ALA A 30 27.21 -3.90 2.85
C ALA A 30 28.62 -3.50 2.39
N ALA A 31 29.62 -3.84 3.18
CA ALA A 31 31.03 -3.62 2.87
C ALA A 31 31.89 -4.69 3.57
N PRO A 32 33.13 -4.94 3.12
CA PRO A 32 34.02 -5.91 3.76
C PRO A 32 34.38 -5.54 5.21
N ASP A 33 34.51 -4.25 5.51
CA ASP A 33 34.85 -3.76 6.85
C ASP A 33 33.59 -3.40 7.66
N GLY A 34 33.36 -4.13 8.76
CA GLY A 34 32.27 -3.86 9.69
C GLY A 34 32.40 -2.52 10.45
N GLY A 35 33.63 -2.01 10.64
CA GLY A 35 33.90 -0.70 11.22
C GLY A 35 33.40 0.42 10.32
N LEU A 36 33.73 0.33 9.03
CA LEU A 36 33.22 1.23 7.99
C LEU A 36 31.68 1.22 7.93
N ILE A 37 31.03 0.05 7.94
CA ILE A 37 29.55 -0.03 7.93
C ILE A 37 28.95 0.75 9.10
N ARG A 38 29.51 0.63 10.31
CA ARG A 38 28.99 1.35 11.49
C ARG A 38 29.11 2.86 11.34
N ARG A 39 30.23 3.34 10.80
CA ARG A 39 30.45 4.78 10.52
C ARG A 39 29.48 5.31 9.47
N LEU A 40 29.30 4.58 8.37
CA LEU A 40 28.40 4.99 7.30
C LEU A 40 26.93 5.03 7.76
N LYS A 41 26.51 4.10 8.63
CA LYS A 41 25.14 4.08 9.18
C LYS A 41 24.77 5.32 9.99
N THR A 42 25.75 6.00 10.59
CA THR A 42 25.54 7.20 11.42
C THR A 42 25.53 8.50 10.63
N ILE A 43 25.85 8.47 9.33
CA ILE A 43 25.87 9.68 8.49
C ILE A 43 24.46 10.29 8.43
N PRO A 44 24.27 11.55 8.85
CA PRO A 44 23.01 12.24 8.71
C PRO A 44 22.80 12.64 7.24
N LEU A 45 21.64 12.30 6.67
CA LEU A 45 21.28 12.68 5.31
C LEU A 45 20.40 13.92 5.28
N TYR A 46 19.38 13.93 6.13
CA TYR A 46 18.40 15.01 6.15
C TYR A 46 17.76 15.14 7.53
N ARG A 47 17.46 16.37 7.95
CA ARG A 47 16.70 16.64 9.18
C ARG A 47 15.30 17.08 8.80
N ILE A 48 14.30 16.33 9.26
CA ILE A 48 12.89 16.66 9.01
C ILE A 48 12.56 18.00 9.68
N GLN A 49 12.21 18.98 8.86
CA GLN A 49 11.78 20.29 9.31
C GLN A 49 10.25 20.32 9.45
N PRO A 50 9.69 21.17 10.34
CA PRO A 50 8.24 21.34 10.46
C PRO A 50 7.58 21.90 9.19
N SER A 51 8.35 22.56 8.33
CA SER A 51 7.92 23.05 7.02
C SER A 51 7.88 21.96 5.95
N ASP A 52 8.57 20.82 6.18
CA ASP A 52 8.50 19.70 5.27
C ASP A 52 7.09 19.10 5.35
N LYS A 53 6.55 18.73 4.19
CA LYS A 53 5.28 18.01 4.12
C LYS A 53 5.43 16.62 4.78
N ASN A 54 4.37 15.83 4.71
CA ASN A 54 4.37 14.47 5.25
C ASN A 54 5.35 13.52 4.54
N ILE A 55 5.89 13.91 3.38
CA ILE A 55 6.79 13.06 2.59
C ILE A 55 8.03 13.86 2.17
N VAL A 56 9.19 13.24 2.33
CA VAL A 56 10.49 13.74 1.87
C VAL A 56 11.16 12.64 1.03
N ILE A 57 11.69 13.01 -0.13
CA ILE A 57 12.42 12.08 -1.00
C ILE A 57 13.92 12.26 -0.78
N ILE A 58 14.62 11.18 -0.45
CA ILE A 58 16.08 11.14 -0.43
C ILE A 58 16.55 10.40 -1.68
N ASP A 59 17.23 11.13 -2.57
CA ASP A 59 17.78 10.62 -3.82
C ASP A 59 19.11 9.89 -3.61
N MET A 60 19.42 8.91 -4.47
CA MET A 60 20.70 8.21 -4.49
C MET A 60 21.89 9.16 -4.59
N MET A 61 21.78 10.26 -5.34
CA MET A 61 22.86 11.24 -5.49
C MET A 61 23.16 11.94 -4.17
N GLN A 62 22.14 12.21 -3.35
CA GLN A 62 22.32 12.77 -2.01
C GLN A 62 23.04 11.77 -1.09
N MET A 63 22.69 10.48 -1.19
CA MET A 63 23.37 9.43 -0.42
C MET A 63 24.83 9.28 -0.84
N ILE A 64 25.13 9.27 -2.14
CA ILE A 64 26.49 9.16 -2.67
C ILE A 64 27.34 10.35 -2.22
N ARG A 65 26.83 11.58 -2.37
CA ARG A 65 27.52 12.80 -1.90
C ARG A 65 27.83 12.71 -0.41
N ALA A 66 26.86 12.33 0.41
CA ALA A 66 27.05 12.19 1.86
C ALA A 66 28.09 11.14 2.25
N VAL A 67 28.29 10.10 1.44
CA VAL A 67 29.35 9.10 1.66
C VAL A 67 30.72 9.64 1.24
N PHE A 68 30.80 10.29 0.07
CA PHE A 68 32.06 10.88 -0.41
C PHE A 68 32.55 12.05 0.45
N ASP A 69 31.65 12.79 1.09
CA ASP A 69 32.01 13.83 2.07
C ASP A 69 32.74 13.27 3.30
N VAL A 70 32.51 11.99 3.63
CA VAL A 70 33.18 11.30 4.74
C VAL A 70 34.45 10.61 4.28
N ASP A 71 34.39 9.91 3.14
CA ASP A 71 35.54 9.21 2.57
C ASP A 71 35.40 9.10 1.05
N SER A 72 36.15 9.96 0.35
CA SER A 72 36.17 10.01 -1.12
C SER A 72 36.96 8.86 -1.76
N SER A 73 37.64 8.01 -0.97
CA SER A 73 38.41 6.87 -1.48
C SER A 73 37.57 5.60 -1.66
N LEU A 74 36.32 5.63 -1.19
CA LEU A 74 35.38 4.52 -1.30
C LEU A 74 34.81 4.38 -2.71
N ASP A 75 34.66 3.15 -3.17
CA ASP A 75 33.94 2.84 -4.41
C ASP A 75 32.48 2.51 -4.07
N VAL A 76 31.56 3.43 -4.31
CA VAL A 76 30.15 3.29 -3.92
C VAL A 76 29.34 2.68 -5.07
N GLN A 77 28.73 1.52 -4.82
CA GLN A 77 27.84 0.84 -5.76
C GLN A 77 26.41 0.83 -5.24
N MET A 78 25.51 1.48 -5.98
CA MET A 78 24.09 1.53 -5.65
C MET A 78 23.37 0.30 -6.21
N ILE A 79 22.53 -0.33 -5.40
CA ILE A 79 21.74 -1.51 -5.79
C ILE A 79 20.26 -1.26 -5.47
N GLY A 80 19.38 -1.54 -6.43
CA GLY A 80 17.93 -1.46 -6.21
C GLY A 80 17.34 -0.10 -6.57
N PRO A 81 16.37 0.43 -5.80
CA PRO A 81 15.69 1.68 -6.15
C PRO A 81 16.64 2.87 -6.06
N SER A 82 16.40 3.90 -6.89
CA SER A 82 17.22 5.12 -6.94
C SER A 82 16.96 6.09 -5.78
N GLN A 83 15.96 5.83 -4.94
CA GLN A 83 15.51 6.77 -3.94
C GLN A 83 14.81 6.07 -2.76
N THR A 84 14.70 6.80 -1.66
CA THR A 84 13.96 6.36 -0.47
C THR A 84 12.89 7.38 -0.12
N ILE A 85 11.65 6.89 0.03
CA ILE A 85 10.52 7.69 0.50
C ILE A 85 10.56 7.76 2.03
N ILE A 86 10.76 8.95 2.58
CA ILE A 86 10.65 9.21 4.01
C ILE A 86 9.25 9.72 4.32
N GLU A 87 8.49 8.94 5.07
CA GLU A 87 7.14 9.29 5.51
C GLU A 87 7.18 9.79 6.97
N VAL A 88 6.76 11.03 7.18
CA VAL A 88 6.67 11.64 8.50
C VAL A 88 5.33 11.26 9.13
N VAL A 89 5.38 10.36 10.11
CA VAL A 89 4.18 9.83 10.78
C VAL A 89 3.84 10.74 11.95
N TYR A 90 2.80 11.55 11.78
CA TYR A 90 2.16 12.28 12.87
C TYR A 90 1.25 11.33 13.65
N GLU A 91 1.08 11.56 14.96
CA GLU A 91 0.18 10.75 15.77
C GLU A 91 -1.23 10.75 15.17
N LYS A 92 -1.80 9.55 15.04
CA LYS A 92 -3.13 9.35 14.46
C LYS A 92 -4.16 10.07 15.33
N ARG A 93 -4.92 10.99 14.74
CA ARG A 93 -6.13 11.52 15.39
C ARG A 93 -7.06 10.36 15.70
N LYS A 94 -7.61 10.34 16.91
CA LYS A 94 -8.63 9.36 17.30
C LYS A 94 -9.87 9.60 16.44
N VAL A 95 -10.17 8.66 15.56
CA VAL A 95 -11.44 8.65 14.81
C VAL A 95 -12.58 8.50 15.82
N SER A 96 -13.58 9.36 15.70
CA SER A 96 -14.76 9.30 16.57
C SER A 96 -15.54 8.02 16.28
N THR A 97 -15.90 7.29 17.34
CA THR A 97 -16.76 6.09 17.25
C THR A 97 -18.08 6.41 16.53
N ALA A 98 -18.63 7.62 16.69
CA ALA A 98 -19.85 8.04 16.00
C ALA A 98 -19.66 8.11 14.48
N SER A 99 -18.54 8.68 14.01
CA SER A 99 -18.22 8.74 12.58
C SER A 99 -18.02 7.34 11.99
N PHE A 100 -17.39 6.45 12.75
CA PHE A 100 -17.23 5.06 12.34
C PHE A 100 -18.58 4.36 12.14
N VAL A 101 -19.49 4.46 13.12
CA VAL A 101 -20.84 3.86 13.03
C VAL A 101 -21.63 4.43 11.87
N LEU A 102 -21.56 5.75 11.64
CA LEU A 102 -22.23 6.40 10.52
C LEU A 102 -21.75 5.86 9.17
N VAL A 103 -20.43 5.80 8.96
CA VAL A 103 -19.85 5.26 7.72
C VAL A 103 -20.20 3.78 7.56
N TRP A 104 -20.18 3.01 8.65
CA TRP A 104 -20.56 1.60 8.62
C TRP A 104 -22.01 1.39 8.18
N LEU A 105 -22.96 2.19 8.71
CA LEU A 105 -24.37 2.15 8.30
C LEU A 105 -24.53 2.55 6.83
N LEU A 106 -23.83 3.60 6.39
CA LEU A 106 -23.88 4.05 5.00
C LEU A 106 -23.40 2.97 4.05
N LEU A 107 -22.28 2.31 4.36
CA LEU A 107 -21.76 1.20 3.57
C LEU A 107 -22.71 -0.01 3.60
N PHE A 108 -23.27 -0.35 4.76
CA PHE A 108 -24.22 -1.45 4.88
C PHE A 108 -25.46 -1.24 4.02
N VAL A 109 -26.09 -0.07 4.12
CA VAL A 109 -27.28 0.27 3.31
C VAL A 109 -26.92 0.37 1.83
N GLY A 110 -25.80 0.99 1.49
CA GLY A 110 -25.32 1.11 0.11
C GLY A 110 -25.10 -0.26 -0.55
N SER A 111 -24.42 -1.18 0.13
CA SER A 111 -24.21 -2.55 -0.35
C SER A 111 -25.53 -3.32 -0.46
N ALA A 112 -26.43 -3.20 0.52
CA ALA A 112 -27.75 -3.83 0.45
C ALA A 112 -28.55 -3.35 -0.75
N MET A 113 -28.57 -2.03 -1.02
CA MET A 113 -29.24 -1.46 -2.19
C MET A 113 -28.61 -1.94 -3.50
N ALA A 114 -27.27 -1.98 -3.59
CA ALA A 114 -26.59 -2.47 -4.78
C ALA A 114 -26.95 -3.93 -5.07
N ILE A 115 -26.98 -4.79 -4.04
CA ILE A 115 -27.40 -6.19 -4.17
C ILE A 115 -28.85 -6.27 -4.64
N MET A 116 -29.76 -5.51 -4.02
CA MET A 116 -31.19 -5.51 -4.40
C MET A 116 -31.40 -5.04 -5.85
N ASN A 117 -30.75 -3.94 -6.26
CA ASN A 117 -30.83 -3.46 -7.65
C ASN A 117 -30.30 -4.49 -8.63
N PHE A 118 -29.16 -5.14 -8.32
CA PHE A 118 -28.64 -6.20 -9.18
C PHE A 118 -29.62 -7.39 -9.29
N HIS A 119 -30.26 -7.78 -8.19
CA HIS A 119 -31.27 -8.86 -8.19
C HIS A 119 -32.50 -8.50 -9.02
N GLU A 120 -32.91 -7.24 -9.01
CA GLU A 120 -34.02 -6.75 -9.82
C GLU A 120 -33.64 -6.66 -11.30
N ASP A 121 -32.48 -6.08 -11.61
CA ASP A 121 -31.96 -5.92 -12.98
C ASP A 121 -31.84 -7.26 -13.70
N VAL A 122 -31.29 -8.29 -13.03
CA VAL A 122 -31.19 -9.64 -13.59
C VAL A 122 -32.46 -10.47 -13.36
N SER A 123 -33.50 -9.88 -12.75
CA SER A 123 -34.78 -10.52 -12.46
C SER A 123 -34.62 -11.86 -11.73
N MET A 124 -33.78 -11.92 -10.69
CA MET A 124 -33.46 -13.14 -9.93
C MET A 124 -34.71 -13.88 -9.45
N GLN A 125 -35.76 -13.14 -9.09
CA GLN A 125 -37.01 -13.76 -8.66
C GLN A 125 -37.65 -14.61 -9.78
N ARG A 126 -37.69 -14.11 -11.02
CA ARG A 126 -38.24 -14.86 -12.15
C ARG A 126 -37.39 -16.09 -12.46
N VAL A 127 -36.07 -15.92 -12.45
CA VAL A 127 -35.11 -17.02 -12.66
C VAL A 127 -35.32 -18.12 -11.63
N HIS A 128 -35.41 -17.78 -10.35
CA HIS A 128 -35.64 -18.75 -9.28
C HIS A 128 -36.98 -19.48 -9.41
N ARG A 129 -38.06 -18.78 -9.77
CA ARG A 129 -39.37 -19.43 -9.99
C ARG A 129 -39.32 -20.41 -11.16
N HIS A 130 -38.73 -19.99 -12.28
CA HIS A 130 -38.66 -20.82 -13.47
C HIS A 130 -37.76 -22.04 -13.26
N LEU A 131 -36.62 -21.87 -12.60
CA LEU A 131 -35.74 -22.98 -12.24
C LEU A 131 -36.43 -23.97 -11.29
N TYR A 132 -37.15 -23.46 -10.29
CA TYR A 132 -37.90 -24.31 -9.36
C TYR A 132 -39.01 -25.09 -10.08
N GLU A 133 -39.75 -24.44 -10.97
CA GLU A 133 -40.80 -25.07 -11.78
C GLU A 133 -40.23 -26.14 -12.73
N MET A 134 -39.10 -25.88 -13.39
CA MET A 134 -38.45 -26.88 -14.25
C MET A 134 -38.01 -28.14 -13.47
N VAL A 135 -37.58 -27.98 -12.22
CA VAL A 135 -37.09 -29.10 -11.39
C VAL A 135 -38.23 -29.86 -10.71
N THR A 136 -39.26 -29.16 -10.24
CA THR A 136 -40.33 -29.73 -9.40
C THR A 136 -41.65 -29.95 -10.14
N GLY A 137 -41.82 -29.33 -11.31
CA GLY A 137 -43.09 -29.28 -12.05
C GLY A 137 -44.15 -28.39 -11.42
N GLN A 138 -43.84 -27.65 -10.34
CA GLN A 138 -44.79 -26.82 -9.61
C GLN A 138 -44.43 -25.34 -9.70
N ALA A 139 -45.39 -24.52 -10.11
CA ALA A 139 -45.28 -23.07 -10.05
C ALA A 139 -45.55 -22.58 -8.61
N VAL A 140 -44.55 -21.96 -7.99
CA VAL A 140 -44.64 -21.39 -6.63
C VAL A 140 -44.09 -19.97 -6.65
N ASP A 141 -44.81 -19.03 -6.06
CA ASP A 141 -44.42 -17.60 -6.05
C ASP A 141 -43.12 -17.31 -5.30
N LYS A 142 -42.83 -18.11 -4.26
CA LYS A 142 -41.66 -17.98 -3.39
C LYS A 142 -40.97 -19.35 -3.22
N PRO A 143 -40.04 -19.73 -4.10
CA PRO A 143 -39.34 -21.02 -4.04
C PRO A 143 -38.28 -21.01 -2.92
N LEU A 144 -38.72 -21.12 -1.66
CA LEU A 144 -37.86 -21.01 -0.47
C LEU A 144 -36.75 -22.08 -0.43
N LEU A 145 -37.03 -23.28 -0.95
CA LEU A 145 -36.06 -24.39 -1.04
C LEU A 145 -34.84 -24.03 -1.89
N LEU A 146 -34.97 -23.13 -2.87
CA LEU A 146 -33.86 -22.62 -3.67
C LEU A 146 -33.25 -21.34 -3.06
N GLN A 147 -34.11 -20.45 -2.54
CA GLN A 147 -33.68 -19.15 -2.03
C GLN A 147 -32.81 -19.24 -0.77
N ILE A 148 -33.10 -20.18 0.15
CA ILE A 148 -32.33 -20.32 1.39
C ILE A 148 -30.88 -20.78 1.09
N PRO A 149 -30.66 -21.89 0.35
CA PRO A 149 -29.31 -22.29 -0.03
C PRO A 149 -28.60 -21.24 -0.90
N TYR A 150 -29.31 -20.57 -1.81
CA TYR A 150 -28.76 -19.47 -2.60
C TYR A 150 -28.24 -18.33 -1.73
N SER A 151 -29.02 -17.88 -0.75
CA SER A 151 -28.63 -16.78 0.15
C SER A 151 -27.43 -17.15 1.00
N LEU A 152 -27.38 -18.39 1.51
CA LEU A 152 -26.22 -18.91 2.23
C LEU A 152 -24.99 -19.01 1.32
N GLY A 153 -25.16 -19.51 0.09
CA GLY A 153 -24.11 -19.61 -0.90
C GLY A 153 -23.52 -18.26 -1.28
N LEU A 154 -24.37 -17.23 -1.42
CA LEU A 154 -23.92 -15.86 -1.67
C LEU A 154 -23.10 -15.33 -0.49
N GLY A 155 -23.60 -15.46 0.74
CA GLY A 155 -22.88 -15.01 1.94
C GLY A 155 -21.54 -15.73 2.13
N ILE A 156 -21.54 -17.07 2.03
CA ILE A 156 -20.33 -17.90 2.13
C ILE A 156 -19.35 -17.56 0.99
N GLY A 157 -19.86 -17.42 -0.24
CA GLY A 157 -19.07 -17.04 -1.41
C GLY A 157 -18.36 -15.71 -1.21
N MET A 158 -19.05 -14.70 -0.66
CA MET A 158 -18.46 -13.41 -0.32
C MET A 158 -17.39 -13.52 0.79
N ILE A 159 -17.64 -14.31 1.83
CA ILE A 159 -16.65 -14.54 2.91
C ILE A 159 -15.38 -15.22 2.38
N LEU A 160 -15.54 -16.21 1.49
CA LEU A 160 -14.43 -16.92 0.85
C LEU A 160 -13.68 -16.02 -0.14
N PHE A 161 -14.39 -15.27 -0.99
CA PHE A 161 -13.81 -14.36 -1.97
C PHE A 161 -12.92 -13.29 -1.32
N PHE A 162 -13.38 -12.70 -0.20
CA PHE A 162 -12.60 -11.73 0.56
C PHE A 162 -11.65 -12.35 1.59
N ASN A 163 -11.57 -13.68 1.66
CA ASN A 163 -10.68 -14.44 2.53
C ASN A 163 -10.62 -13.93 3.99
N HIS A 164 -11.76 -13.47 4.53
CA HIS A 164 -11.75 -12.66 5.75
C HIS A 164 -11.51 -13.46 7.04
N TRP A 165 -11.76 -14.78 7.05
CA TRP A 165 -11.76 -15.59 8.27
C TRP A 165 -10.72 -16.72 8.32
N PHE A 166 -10.14 -17.14 7.19
CA PHE A 166 -9.17 -18.23 7.19
C PHE A 166 -7.74 -17.69 7.33
N ARG A 167 -7.26 -17.65 8.58
CA ARG A 167 -5.81 -17.49 8.87
C ARG A 167 -4.93 -18.57 8.22
N LYS A 168 -5.53 -19.65 7.71
CA LYS A 168 -4.88 -20.61 6.82
C LYS A 168 -5.12 -20.18 5.37
N ARG A 169 -4.12 -19.54 4.76
CA ARG A 169 -4.03 -19.37 3.31
C ARG A 169 -4.02 -20.76 2.67
N ILE A 170 -5.13 -21.18 2.07
CA ILE A 170 -5.17 -22.41 1.26
C ILE A 170 -4.42 -22.16 -0.07
N ASN A 171 -4.36 -20.90 -0.51
CA ASN A 171 -3.55 -20.41 -1.63
C ASN A 171 -2.68 -19.21 -1.17
N GLU A 172 -1.42 -19.15 -1.62
CA GLU A 172 -0.49 -18.05 -1.36
C GLU A 172 -0.75 -16.81 -2.23
N GLU A 173 -1.69 -16.90 -3.16
CA GLU A 173 -2.02 -15.85 -4.12
C GLU A 173 -2.65 -14.63 -3.42
N PRO A 174 -2.27 -13.40 -3.82
CA PRO A 174 -2.87 -12.18 -3.28
C PRO A 174 -4.33 -12.07 -3.73
N SER A 175 -5.20 -11.57 -2.84
CA SER A 175 -6.59 -11.29 -3.20
C SER A 175 -6.67 -10.17 -4.25
N PRO A 176 -7.73 -10.14 -5.10
CA PRO A 176 -7.88 -9.08 -6.10
C PRO A 176 -7.83 -7.66 -5.52
N LEU A 177 -8.38 -7.46 -4.31
CA LEU A 177 -8.32 -6.18 -3.61
C LEU A 177 -6.89 -5.83 -3.17
N GLU A 178 -6.10 -6.80 -2.70
CA GLU A 178 -4.70 -6.58 -2.33
C GLU A 178 -3.86 -6.20 -3.55
N VAL A 179 -4.08 -6.86 -4.70
CA VAL A 179 -3.42 -6.52 -5.97
C VAL A 179 -3.77 -5.10 -6.39
N GLU A 180 -5.04 -4.73 -6.35
CA GLU A 180 -5.48 -3.38 -6.72
C GLU A 180 -4.93 -2.33 -5.76
N MET A 181 -4.94 -2.61 -4.45
CA MET A 181 -4.36 -1.73 -3.43
C MET A 181 -2.85 -1.56 -3.61
N PHE A 182 -2.15 -2.62 -4.02
CA PHE A 182 -0.73 -2.58 -4.35
C PHE A 182 -0.46 -1.69 -5.56
N ASN A 183 -1.20 -1.87 -6.67
CA ASN A 183 -1.08 -1.03 -7.86
C ASN A 183 -1.40 0.44 -7.56
N TYR A 184 -2.45 0.68 -6.77
CA TYR A 184 -2.80 2.02 -6.31
C TYR A 184 -1.65 2.64 -5.51
N GLN A 185 -1.08 1.90 -4.55
CA GLN A 185 0.03 2.37 -3.73
C GLN A 185 1.29 2.66 -4.57
N GLN A 186 1.63 1.80 -5.53
CA GLN A 186 2.73 2.04 -6.46
C GLN A 186 2.51 3.32 -7.28
N SER A 187 1.28 3.55 -7.74
CA SER A 187 0.93 4.75 -8.50
C SER A 187 1.09 6.02 -7.65
N ILE A 188 0.67 5.98 -6.38
CA ILE A 188 0.88 7.08 -5.42
C ILE A 188 2.38 7.31 -5.16
N ASP A 189 3.14 6.24 -4.92
CA ASP A 189 4.58 6.33 -4.67
C ASP A 189 5.30 6.98 -5.86
N GLN A 190 4.98 6.55 -7.09
CA GLN A 190 5.53 7.11 -8.32
C GLN A 190 5.17 8.59 -8.48
N TYR A 191 3.91 8.95 -8.21
CA TYR A 191 3.47 10.34 -8.28
C TYR A 191 4.27 11.23 -7.32
N VAL A 192 4.40 10.80 -6.06
CA VAL A 192 5.12 11.57 -5.03
C VAL A 192 6.60 11.68 -5.35
N ILE A 193 7.22 10.61 -5.82
CA ILE A 193 8.60 10.59 -6.32
C ILE A 193 8.83 11.69 -7.37
N LEU A 194 7.93 11.82 -8.34
CA LEU A 194 8.09 12.78 -9.43
C LEU A 194 7.88 14.23 -8.97
N HIS A 195 6.99 14.48 -8.02
CA HIS A 195 6.57 15.83 -7.63
C HIS A 195 7.30 16.39 -6.41
N GLU A 196 7.75 15.55 -5.48
CA GLU A 196 8.45 15.97 -4.25
C GLU A 196 9.98 15.82 -4.37
N ASN A 197 10.48 15.13 -5.40
CA ASN A 197 11.91 15.15 -5.70
C ASN A 197 12.29 16.51 -6.30
N LYS A 198 12.91 17.37 -5.48
CA LYS A 198 13.35 18.71 -5.90
C LYS A 198 14.39 18.67 -7.03
N GLU A 199 15.08 17.54 -7.24
CA GLU A 199 16.07 17.38 -8.33
C GLU A 199 15.45 16.83 -9.64
N SER A 200 14.18 16.38 -9.66
CA SER A 200 13.54 15.84 -10.87
C SER A 200 13.02 16.92 -11.83
N LEU A 201 12.72 18.11 -11.31
CA LEU A 201 12.23 19.25 -12.08
C LEU A 201 13.34 20.29 -12.19
N ARG A 202 13.95 20.39 -13.37
CA ARG A 202 14.80 21.52 -13.71
C ARG A 202 13.90 22.62 -14.27
N PRO A 203 13.62 23.71 -13.53
CA PRO A 203 12.93 24.85 -14.12
C PRO A 203 13.77 25.37 -15.30
N LEU A 204 13.10 25.74 -16.38
CA LEU A 204 13.74 26.48 -17.46
C LEU A 204 14.14 27.83 -16.86
N ASP A 205 15.45 28.12 -16.84
CA ASP A 205 15.91 29.50 -16.65
C ASP A 205 15.47 30.27 -17.89
N ASP A 206 14.50 31.18 -17.74
CA ASP A 206 14.24 32.21 -18.75
C ASP A 206 15.46 33.13 -18.78
N ALA A 207 16.27 32.97 -19.83
CA ALA A 207 17.49 33.74 -20.10
C ALA A 207 17.21 35.22 -20.40
#